data_AF-A0A1B8RXB0-F1
#
_entry.id   AF-A0A1B8RXB0-F1
#
_cell.length_a   1.000
_cell.length_b   1.000
_cell.length_c   1.000
_cell.angle_alpha   90.00
_cell.angle_beta   90.00
_cell.angle_gamma   90.00
#
_symmetry.space_group_name_H-M   'P 1'
#
loop_
_entity.id
_entity.type
_entity.pdbx_description
1 polymer ?
#
loop_
_entity_poly.entity_id
_entity_poly.type
_entity_poly.pdbx_seq_one_letter_code
_entity_poly.pdbx_strand_id
1 'polypeptide(L)'
;MTSLTDVQNTAFMAIGPSRIAALSLLALAQAPEGADGTGAEDVLALSVQRICAAYDMLGNGLDALLAECSYALPAELEAKRQSCLEMLAPLHHAVTAEEGAALAQVRAVPDLAALCLYRLEPAVSAFLKDMVQTLREAQQQREEERDAQMRATIATAEGVGKNIKFISFNASIEAARIGEMGKGFAVIATEIRELSGKTQNLLEEMSGYLKH
;
A
#
# COMPACT_ATOMS: atom_id res chain seq x y z
N MET A 1 2.46 -0.91 10.44
CA MET A 1 2.91 -1.36 9.11
C MET A 1 2.11 -0.56 8.11
N THR A 2 2.78 0.16 7.23
CA THR A 2 2.17 0.85 6.09
C THR A 2 1.55 -0.21 5.17
N SER A 3 0.29 -0.02 4.77
CA SER A 3 -0.36 -0.89 3.78
C SER A 3 -0.04 -0.41 2.36
N LEU A 4 -0.16 -1.25 1.33
CA LEU A 4 0.01 -0.71 -0.04
C LEU A 4 -1.12 0.26 -0.40
N THR A 5 -2.25 0.23 0.30
CA THR A 5 -3.30 1.25 0.20
C THR A 5 -2.79 2.61 0.71
N ASP A 6 -2.01 2.64 1.80
CA ASP A 6 -1.38 3.87 2.29
C ASP A 6 -0.31 4.37 1.34
N VAL A 7 0.49 3.47 0.75
CA VAL A 7 1.47 3.80 -0.29
C VAL A 7 0.76 4.41 -1.51
N GLN A 8 -0.30 3.76 -1.98
CA GLN A 8 -1.13 4.22 -3.08
C GLN A 8 -1.64 5.64 -2.83
N ASN A 9 -2.23 5.89 -1.66
CA ASN A 9 -2.81 7.19 -1.32
C ASN A 9 -1.74 8.28 -1.23
N THR A 10 -0.63 8.00 -0.56
CA THR A 10 0.51 8.93 -0.42
C THR A 10 1.09 9.28 -1.79
N ALA A 11 1.38 8.29 -2.62
CA ALA A 11 1.94 8.48 -3.95
C ALA A 11 0.97 9.25 -4.86
N PHE A 12 -0.32 8.91 -4.84
CA PHE A 12 -1.34 9.61 -5.62
C PHE A 12 -1.45 11.09 -5.24
N MET A 13 -1.42 11.40 -3.94
CA MET A 13 -1.52 12.78 -3.45
C MET A 13 -0.27 13.61 -3.77
N ALA A 14 0.92 13.01 -3.81
CA ALA A 14 2.14 13.70 -4.21
C ALA A 14 2.21 13.93 -5.74
N ILE A 15 1.88 12.90 -6.53
CA ILE A 15 2.12 12.90 -7.98
C ILE A 15 0.95 13.56 -8.74
N GLY A 16 -0.30 13.25 -8.36
CA GLY A 16 -1.50 13.69 -9.07
C GLY A 16 -1.62 15.20 -9.31
N PRO A 17 -1.30 16.07 -8.32
CA PRO A 17 -1.37 17.52 -8.47
C PRO A 17 -0.37 18.13 -9.47
N SER A 18 0.69 17.40 -9.85
CA SER A 18 1.70 17.90 -10.80
C SER A 18 1.13 18.26 -12.17
N ARG A 19 0.08 17.57 -12.62
CA ARG A 19 -0.61 17.84 -13.89
C ARG A 19 -1.19 19.26 -13.92
N ILE A 20 -1.89 19.63 -12.84
CA ILE A 20 -2.48 20.97 -12.70
C ILE A 20 -1.36 21.99 -12.51
N ALA A 21 -0.34 21.68 -11.70
CA ALA A 21 0.80 22.57 -11.50
C ALA A 21 1.52 22.89 -12.81
N ALA A 22 1.74 21.91 -13.69
CA ALA A 22 2.37 22.12 -14.99
C ALA A 22 1.54 23.03 -15.91
N LEU A 23 0.21 22.89 -15.89
CA LEU A 23 -0.69 23.78 -16.64
C LEU A 23 -0.70 25.21 -16.05
N SER A 24 -0.66 25.33 -14.72
CA SER A 24 -0.53 26.62 -14.05
C SER A 24 0.79 27.30 -14.40
N LEU A 25 1.91 26.56 -14.42
CA LEU A 25 3.22 27.06 -14.85
C LEU A 25 3.20 27.50 -16.31
N LEU A 26 2.57 26.74 -17.21
CA LEU A 26 2.39 27.13 -18.60
C LEU A 26 1.60 28.44 -18.73
N ALA A 27 0.49 28.57 -18.00
CA ALA A 27 -0.35 29.76 -18.02
C ALA A 27 0.41 31.00 -17.51
N LEU A 28 1.16 30.86 -16.40
CA LEU A 28 2.02 31.93 -15.88
C LEU A 28 3.14 32.28 -16.85
N ALA A 29 3.76 31.29 -17.49
CA ALA A 29 4.85 31.50 -18.44
C ALA A 29 4.39 32.27 -19.68
N GLN A 30 3.13 32.09 -20.10
CA GLN A 30 2.51 32.79 -21.23
C GLN A 30 1.89 34.14 -20.86
N ALA A 31 1.75 34.47 -19.57
CA ALA A 31 1.18 35.74 -19.15
C ALA A 31 2.11 36.92 -19.51
N PRO A 32 1.56 38.06 -19.97
CA PRO A 32 2.34 39.25 -20.28
C PRO A 32 3.02 39.79 -19.02
N GLU A 33 4.27 40.28 -19.17
CA GLU A 33 5.03 40.85 -18.05
C GLU A 33 4.31 42.08 -17.47
N GLY A 34 4.12 42.11 -16.14
CA GLY A 34 3.41 43.17 -15.42
C GLY A 34 1.91 42.94 -15.23
N ALA A 35 1.37 41.77 -15.59
CA ALA A 35 0.04 41.33 -15.17
C ALA A 35 0.07 40.83 -13.71
N ASP A 36 0.44 41.71 -12.78
CA ASP A 36 0.55 41.40 -11.36
C ASP A 36 -0.85 41.32 -10.74
N GLY A 37 -1.48 40.16 -10.88
CA GLY A 37 -2.60 39.77 -10.03
C GLY A 37 -2.06 39.33 -8.66
N THR A 38 -2.72 39.73 -7.57
CA THR A 38 -2.39 39.42 -6.16
C THR A 38 -2.44 37.93 -5.77
N GLY A 39 -2.22 37.01 -6.72
CA GLY A 39 -2.13 35.56 -6.48
C GLY A 39 -1.22 34.81 -7.47
N ALA A 40 -0.52 35.50 -8.39
CA ALA A 40 0.39 34.84 -9.33
C ALA A 40 1.60 34.21 -8.62
N GLU A 41 2.14 34.90 -7.61
CA GLU A 41 3.23 34.38 -6.76
C GLU A 41 2.81 33.15 -5.97
N ASP A 42 1.62 33.15 -5.37
CA ASP A 42 1.08 32.00 -4.63
C ASP A 42 0.85 30.79 -5.54
N VAL A 43 0.32 31.02 -6.75
CA VAL A 43 0.12 29.95 -7.75
C VAL A 43 1.47 29.40 -8.22
N LEU A 44 2.47 30.28 -8.43
CA LEU A 44 3.82 29.86 -8.76
C LEU A 44 4.41 28.99 -7.64
N ALA A 45 4.42 29.49 -6.40
CA ALA A 45 4.97 28.79 -5.24
C ALA A 45 4.32 27.41 -5.04
N LEU A 46 2.98 27.33 -5.12
CA LEU A 46 2.26 26.08 -5.01
C LEU A 46 2.55 25.13 -6.18
N SER A 47 2.73 25.65 -7.39
CA SER A 47 3.06 24.85 -8.56
C SER A 47 4.46 24.27 -8.46
N VAL A 48 5.45 25.07 -8.03
CA VAL A 48 6.82 24.63 -7.74
C VAL A 48 6.78 23.49 -6.73
N GLN A 49 6.11 23.68 -5.59
CA GLN A 49 6.00 22.67 -4.54
C GLN A 49 5.43 21.34 -5.09
N ARG A 50 4.38 21.40 -5.91
CA ARG A 50 3.73 20.20 -6.48
C ARG A 50 4.60 19.48 -7.51
N ILE A 51 5.36 20.22 -8.32
CA ILE A 51 6.31 19.63 -9.27
C ILE A 51 7.44 18.92 -8.51
N CYS A 52 8.02 19.56 -7.49
CA CYS A 52 9.07 18.95 -6.66
C CYS A 52 8.56 17.72 -5.92
N ALA A 53 7.39 17.81 -5.26
CA ALA A 53 6.81 16.68 -4.55
C ALA A 53 6.54 15.47 -5.47
N ALA A 54 6.06 15.70 -6.69
CA ALA A 54 5.85 14.64 -7.66
C ALA A 54 7.17 14.04 -8.15
N TYR A 55 8.17 14.87 -8.44
CA TYR A 55 9.48 14.42 -8.89
C TYR A 55 10.20 13.58 -7.81
N ASP A 56 10.20 14.05 -6.57
CA ASP A 56 10.79 13.33 -5.42
C ASP A 56 10.08 12.00 -5.17
N MET A 57 8.74 11.99 -5.24
CA MET A 57 7.96 10.77 -5.08
C MET A 57 8.22 9.76 -6.21
N LEU A 58 8.27 10.21 -7.47
CA LEU A 58 8.56 9.35 -8.62
C LEU A 58 10.02 8.88 -8.67
N GLY A 59 10.95 9.65 -8.09
CA GLY A 59 12.37 9.30 -8.08
C GLY A 59 12.70 8.28 -7.00
N ASN A 60 12.53 8.66 -5.74
CA ASN A 60 12.96 7.85 -4.59
C ASN A 60 11.84 7.55 -3.58
N GLY A 61 10.84 8.44 -3.48
CA GLY A 61 9.81 8.35 -2.44
C GLY A 61 8.96 7.08 -2.57
N LEU A 62 8.54 6.73 -3.79
CA LEU A 62 7.74 5.55 -4.04
C LEU A 62 8.51 4.26 -3.69
N ASP A 63 9.78 4.18 -4.07
CA ASP A 63 10.61 3.01 -3.81
C ASP A 63 10.80 2.79 -2.29
N ALA A 64 10.99 3.88 -1.53
CA ALA A 64 11.09 3.81 -0.08
C ALA A 64 9.80 3.30 0.56
N LEU A 65 8.64 3.80 0.12
CA LEU A 65 7.33 3.36 0.62
C LEU A 65 7.03 1.90 0.28
N LEU A 66 7.39 1.44 -0.92
CA LEU A 66 7.18 0.06 -1.34
C LEU A 66 8.13 -0.91 -0.64
N ALA A 67 9.35 -0.49 -0.32
CA ALA A 67 10.31 -1.28 0.44
C ALA A 67 9.79 -1.62 1.85
N GLU A 68 9.11 -0.68 2.53
CA GLU A 68 8.45 -0.95 3.83
C GLU A 68 7.41 -2.07 3.73
N CYS A 69 6.77 -2.20 2.57
CA CYS A 69 5.77 -3.23 2.28
C CYS A 69 6.37 -4.50 1.66
N SER A 70 7.70 -4.59 1.52
CA SER A 70 8.39 -5.67 0.79
C SER A 70 7.74 -5.93 -0.59
N TYR A 71 7.44 -4.86 -1.32
CA TYR A 71 6.81 -4.92 -2.64
C TYR A 71 7.71 -4.22 -3.67
N ALA A 72 7.68 -4.72 -4.91
CA ALA A 72 8.36 -4.11 -6.04
C ALA A 72 7.36 -3.95 -7.18
N LEU A 73 7.43 -2.82 -7.89
CA LEU A 73 6.55 -2.58 -9.03
C LEU A 73 6.84 -3.59 -10.16
N PRO A 74 5.81 -4.06 -10.88
CA PRO A 74 6.00 -4.79 -12.12
C PRO A 74 6.78 -3.96 -13.15
N ALA A 75 7.57 -4.61 -14.00
CA ALA A 75 8.46 -3.95 -14.95
C ALA A 75 7.75 -2.94 -15.87
N GLU A 76 6.52 -3.23 -16.30
CA GLU A 76 5.73 -2.31 -17.13
C GLU A 76 5.34 -1.02 -16.39
N LEU A 77 4.99 -1.13 -15.11
CA LEU A 77 4.61 0.01 -14.29
C LEU A 77 5.84 0.82 -13.90
N GLU A 78 6.96 0.15 -13.67
CA GLU A 78 8.26 0.78 -13.44
C GLU A 78 8.73 1.58 -14.66
N ALA A 79 8.57 1.05 -15.87
CA ALA A 79 8.85 1.78 -17.10
C ALA A 79 7.97 3.05 -17.24
N LYS A 80 6.69 2.97 -16.84
CA LYS A 80 5.79 4.13 -16.81
C LYS A 80 6.21 5.17 -15.77
N ARG A 81 6.64 4.72 -14.57
CA ARG A 81 7.20 5.58 -13.52
C ARG A 81 8.39 6.37 -14.05
N GLN A 82 9.36 5.67 -14.65
CA GLN A 82 10.56 6.26 -15.22
C GLN A 82 10.24 7.25 -16.35
N SER A 83 9.30 6.91 -17.23
CA SER A 83 8.84 7.83 -18.28
C SER A 83 8.20 9.11 -17.72
N CYS A 84 7.41 9.01 -16.64
CA CYS A 84 6.87 10.19 -15.95
C CYS A 84 7.98 11.06 -15.34
N LEU A 85 8.99 10.44 -14.73
CA LEU A 85 10.13 11.13 -14.14
C LEU A 85 10.92 11.91 -15.20
N GLU A 86 11.20 11.28 -16.35
CA GLU A 86 11.87 11.92 -17.49
C GLU A 86 11.06 13.07 -18.08
N MET A 87 9.72 12.94 -18.14
CA MET A 87 8.85 14.03 -18.59
C MET A 87 8.78 15.19 -17.60
N LEU A 88 8.86 14.93 -16.29
CA LEU A 88 8.87 15.97 -15.26
C LEU A 88 10.22 16.67 -15.13
N ALA A 89 11.33 15.99 -15.46
CA ALA A 89 12.68 16.49 -15.23
C ALA A 89 12.93 17.91 -15.78
N PRO A 90 12.53 18.30 -17.02
CA PRO A 90 12.75 19.66 -17.51
C PRO A 90 12.03 20.73 -16.68
N LEU A 91 10.80 20.46 -16.25
CA LEU A 91 10.04 21.36 -15.39
C LEU A 91 10.65 21.42 -13.99
N HIS A 92 11.01 20.27 -13.42
CA HIS A 92 11.66 20.19 -12.12
C HIS A 92 12.97 20.97 -12.08
N HIS A 93 13.82 20.80 -13.08
CA HIS A 93 15.06 21.56 -13.21
C HIS A 93 14.79 23.06 -13.32
N ALA A 94 13.85 23.47 -14.17
CA ALA A 94 13.50 24.89 -14.33
C ALA A 94 12.95 25.54 -13.05
N VAL A 95 12.20 24.81 -12.22
CA VAL A 95 11.65 25.36 -10.98
C VAL A 95 12.63 25.33 -9.79
N THR A 96 13.75 24.63 -9.92
CA THR A 96 14.74 24.46 -8.84
C THR A 96 16.09 25.13 -9.09
N ALA A 97 16.39 25.63 -10.30
CA ALA A 97 17.77 26.05 -10.59
C ALA A 97 18.20 27.37 -9.91
N GLU A 98 17.33 28.38 -9.79
CA GLU A 98 17.66 29.63 -9.07
C GLU A 98 16.44 30.23 -8.36
N GLU A 99 16.61 30.64 -7.10
CA GLU A 99 15.58 31.33 -6.32
C GLU A 99 15.17 32.65 -6.98
N GLY A 100 13.86 32.83 -7.20
CA GLY A 100 13.31 34.02 -7.85
C GLY A 100 13.33 34.01 -9.38
N ALA A 101 14.00 33.04 -10.03
CA ALA A 101 14.07 32.93 -11.49
C ALA A 101 13.22 31.78 -12.08
N ALA A 102 12.48 31.04 -11.26
CA ALA A 102 11.72 29.86 -11.67
C ALA A 102 10.84 30.09 -12.91
N LEU A 103 10.10 31.20 -12.96
CA LEU A 103 9.22 31.49 -14.10
C LEU A 103 9.99 31.77 -15.40
N ALA A 104 11.11 32.50 -15.31
CA ALA A 104 11.97 32.77 -16.45
C ALA A 104 12.59 31.49 -17.02
N GLN A 105 12.99 30.57 -16.15
CA GLN A 105 13.52 29.27 -16.56
C GLN A 105 12.44 28.34 -17.13
N VAL A 106 11.23 28.36 -16.55
CA VAL A 106 10.09 27.62 -17.10
C VAL A 106 9.78 28.10 -18.52
N ARG A 107 9.82 29.41 -18.80
CA ARG A 107 9.67 29.96 -20.15
C ARG A 107 10.75 29.46 -21.14
N ALA A 108 11.94 29.13 -20.64
CA ALA A 108 13.04 28.61 -21.45
C ALA A 108 12.95 27.10 -21.72
N VAL A 109 11.99 26.38 -21.10
CA VAL A 109 11.79 24.94 -21.35
C VAL A 109 11.34 24.73 -22.80
N PRO A 110 12.07 23.91 -23.59
CA PRO A 110 11.70 23.62 -24.97
C PRO A 110 10.33 22.94 -25.06
N ASP A 111 9.53 23.39 -26.02
CA ASP A 111 8.18 22.86 -26.28
C ASP A 111 7.30 22.78 -25.02
N LEU A 112 7.42 23.77 -24.10
CA LEU A 112 6.71 23.80 -22.81
C LEU A 112 5.22 23.52 -22.96
N ALA A 113 4.57 24.17 -23.93
CA ALA A 113 3.14 23.96 -24.19
C ALA A 113 2.83 22.50 -24.54
N ALA A 114 3.63 21.88 -25.43
CA ALA A 114 3.42 20.49 -25.83
C ALA A 114 3.74 19.51 -24.69
N LEU A 115 4.75 19.83 -23.87
CA LEU A 115 5.07 19.08 -22.66
C LEU A 115 3.88 19.05 -21.69
N CYS A 116 3.38 20.22 -21.29
CA CYS A 116 2.32 20.33 -20.29
C CYS A 116 0.96 19.83 -20.81
N LEU A 117 0.60 20.14 -22.06
CA LEU A 117 -0.74 19.83 -22.60
C LEU A 117 -0.88 18.41 -23.12
N TYR A 118 0.16 17.84 -23.74
CA TYR A 118 0.02 16.60 -24.52
C TYR A 118 0.88 15.44 -24.04
N ARG A 119 1.89 15.69 -23.21
CA ARG A 119 2.80 14.63 -22.75
C ARG A 119 2.64 14.32 -21.26
N LEU A 120 2.75 15.33 -20.41
CA LEU A 120 2.79 15.13 -18.98
C LEU A 120 1.45 14.64 -18.41
N GLU A 121 0.34 15.28 -18.77
CA GLU A 121 -1.00 14.89 -18.31
C GLU A 121 -1.30 13.41 -18.61
N PRO A 122 -1.25 12.94 -19.86
CA PRO A 122 -1.63 11.56 -20.16
C PRO A 122 -0.66 10.55 -19.54
N ALA A 123 0.64 10.86 -19.47
CA ALA A 123 1.62 9.98 -18.85
C ALA A 123 1.37 9.78 -17.35
N VAL A 124 1.22 10.88 -16.60
CA VAL A 124 0.95 10.84 -15.16
C VAL A 124 -0.41 10.20 -14.87
N SER A 125 -1.44 10.52 -15.66
CA SER A 125 -2.77 9.93 -15.51
C SER A 125 -2.75 8.41 -15.75
N ALA A 126 -2.06 7.94 -16.79
CA ALA A 126 -1.93 6.51 -17.07
C ALA A 126 -1.14 5.79 -15.98
N PHE A 127 -0.01 6.34 -15.56
CA PHE A 127 0.80 5.78 -14.47
C PHE A 127 0.00 5.66 -13.17
N LEU A 128 -0.68 6.72 -12.75
CA LEU A 128 -1.45 6.70 -11.49
C LEU A 128 -2.61 5.70 -11.53
N LYS A 129 -3.30 5.59 -12.66
CA LYS A 129 -4.38 4.62 -12.83
C LYS A 129 -3.85 3.19 -12.68
N ASP A 130 -2.77 2.87 -13.38
CA ASP A 130 -2.21 1.52 -13.37
C ASP A 130 -1.58 1.19 -12.02
N MET A 131 -0.90 2.16 -11.38
CA MET A 131 -0.36 2.02 -10.02
C MET A 131 -1.46 1.71 -9.01
N VAL A 132 -2.56 2.48 -9.02
CA VAL A 132 -3.70 2.24 -8.13
C VAL A 132 -4.28 0.84 -8.33
N GLN A 133 -4.46 0.42 -9.59
CA GLN A 133 -5.00 -0.89 -9.88
C GLN A 133 -4.05 -2.01 -9.42
N THR A 134 -2.78 -1.94 -9.79
CA THR A 134 -1.76 -2.94 -9.43
C THR A 134 -1.57 -3.08 -7.92
N LEU A 135 -1.47 -1.96 -7.19
CA LEU A 135 -1.28 -2.01 -5.74
C LEU A 135 -2.53 -2.57 -5.03
N ARG A 136 -3.73 -2.23 -5.52
CA ARG A 136 -4.98 -2.77 -4.99
C ARG A 136 -5.08 -4.29 -5.19
N GLU A 137 -4.78 -4.77 -6.39
CA GLU A 137 -4.77 -6.20 -6.69
C GLU A 137 -3.74 -6.94 -5.82
N ALA A 138 -2.55 -6.37 -5.65
CA ALA A 138 -1.51 -6.94 -4.80
C ALA A 138 -1.91 -7.00 -3.31
N GLN A 139 -2.67 -6.02 -2.80
CA GLN A 139 -3.21 -6.08 -1.42
C GLN A 139 -4.24 -7.18 -1.29
N GLN A 140 -5.18 -7.24 -2.22
CA GLN A 140 -6.23 -8.24 -2.18
C GLN A 140 -5.65 -9.66 -2.21
N GLN A 141 -4.67 -9.91 -3.07
CA GLN A 141 -3.98 -11.21 -3.12
C GLN A 141 -3.30 -11.57 -1.79
N ARG A 142 -2.61 -10.61 -1.16
CA ARG A 142 -1.97 -10.82 0.15
C ARG A 142 -3.00 -11.14 1.25
N GLU A 143 -4.14 -10.47 1.24
CA GLU A 143 -5.23 -10.74 2.17
C GLU A 143 -5.81 -12.13 1.96
N GLU A 144 -6.09 -12.51 0.70
CA GLU A 144 -6.59 -13.84 0.33
C GLU A 144 -5.62 -14.96 0.74
N GLU A 145 -4.32 -14.79 0.49
CA GLU A 145 -3.26 -15.72 0.89
C GLU A 145 -3.16 -15.85 2.41
N ARG A 146 -3.18 -14.71 3.13
CA ARG A 146 -3.14 -14.69 4.59
C ARG A 146 -4.34 -15.43 5.18
N ASP A 147 -5.53 -15.18 4.65
CA ASP A 147 -6.75 -15.81 5.13
C ASP A 147 -6.76 -17.31 4.80
N ALA A 148 -6.22 -17.72 3.64
CA ALA A 148 -6.03 -19.13 3.32
C ALA A 148 -5.04 -19.81 4.29
N GLN A 149 -3.92 -19.17 4.62
CA GLN A 149 -2.96 -19.68 5.58
C GLN A 149 -3.54 -19.78 6.99
N MET A 150 -4.36 -18.80 7.39
CA MET A 150 -5.07 -18.82 8.66
C MET A 150 -6.05 -19.99 8.73
N ARG A 151 -6.85 -20.22 7.68
CA ARG A 151 -7.75 -21.37 7.58
C ARG A 151 -7.01 -22.70 7.69
N ALA A 152 -5.87 -22.85 7.01
CA ALA A 152 -5.04 -24.06 7.09
C ALA A 152 -4.50 -24.30 8.51
N THR A 153 -4.10 -23.24 9.20
CA THR A 153 -3.60 -23.30 10.58
C THR A 153 -4.72 -23.71 11.55
N ILE A 154 -5.92 -23.13 11.40
CA ILE A 154 -7.09 -23.50 12.21
C ILE A 154 -7.44 -24.98 12.00
N ALA A 155 -7.51 -25.45 10.75
CA ALA A 155 -7.80 -26.86 10.45
C ALA A 155 -6.77 -27.81 11.08
N THR A 156 -5.49 -27.41 11.10
CA THR A 156 -4.43 -28.18 11.78
C THR A 156 -4.66 -28.21 13.30
N ALA A 157 -5.00 -27.07 13.90
CA ALA A 157 -5.28 -26.96 15.32
C ALA A 157 -6.53 -27.77 15.74
N GLU A 158 -7.58 -27.79 14.92
CA GLU A 158 -8.77 -28.64 15.14
C GLU A 158 -8.39 -30.12 15.16
N GLY A 159 -7.53 -30.55 14.22
CA GLY A 159 -6.98 -31.91 14.19
C GLY A 159 -6.21 -32.27 15.46
N VAL A 160 -5.35 -31.37 15.95
CA VAL A 160 -4.62 -31.55 17.22
C VAL A 160 -5.59 -31.61 18.39
N GLY A 161 -6.58 -30.70 18.46
CA GLY A 161 -7.62 -30.70 19.49
C GLY A 161 -8.39 -32.02 19.54
N LYS A 162 -8.73 -32.58 18.38
CA LYS A 162 -9.39 -33.89 18.27
C LYS A 162 -8.52 -35.03 18.80
N ASN A 163 -7.22 -35.00 18.51
CA ASN A 163 -6.28 -35.99 19.05
C ASN A 163 -6.16 -35.90 20.58
N ILE A 164 -6.08 -34.69 21.13
CA ILE A 164 -6.06 -34.46 22.59
C ILE A 164 -7.34 -35.04 23.23
N LYS A 165 -8.50 -34.82 22.61
CA LYS A 165 -9.78 -35.37 23.08
C LYS A 165 -9.79 -36.90 23.11
N PHE A 166 -9.17 -37.56 22.13
CA PHE A 166 -9.04 -39.02 22.13
C PHE A 166 -8.03 -39.53 23.16
N ILE A 167 -6.91 -38.84 23.34
CA ILE A 167 -5.91 -39.17 24.36
C ILE A 167 -6.54 -39.07 25.76
N SER A 168 -7.27 -37.99 26.04
CA SER A 168 -7.93 -37.81 27.33
C SER A 168 -9.03 -38.85 27.56
N PHE A 169 -9.79 -39.19 26.53
CA PHE A 169 -10.78 -40.27 26.61
C PHE A 169 -10.13 -41.63 26.94
N ASN A 170 -9.03 -41.99 26.26
CA ASN A 170 -8.30 -43.22 26.55
C ASN A 170 -7.71 -43.21 27.97
N ALA A 171 -7.22 -42.08 28.44
CA ALA A 171 -6.74 -41.92 29.81
C ALA A 171 -7.87 -42.08 30.84
N SER A 172 -9.07 -41.56 30.58
CA SER A 172 -10.25 -41.78 31.43
C SER A 172 -10.63 -43.26 31.52
N ILE A 173 -10.56 -44.01 30.41
CA ILE A 173 -10.82 -45.45 30.38
C ILE A 173 -9.79 -46.21 31.23
N GLU A 174 -8.50 -45.94 31.04
CA GLU A 174 -7.45 -46.64 31.78
C GLU A 174 -7.48 -46.28 33.28
N ALA A 175 -7.82 -45.04 33.62
CA ALA A 175 -8.05 -44.62 35.00
C ALA A 175 -9.21 -45.40 35.65
N ALA A 176 -10.31 -45.63 34.93
CA ALA A 176 -11.42 -46.45 35.42
C ALA A 176 -11.03 -47.93 35.59
N ARG A 177 -10.18 -48.45 34.69
CA ARG A 177 -9.68 -49.84 34.74
C ARG A 177 -8.80 -50.11 35.96
N ILE A 178 -7.97 -49.15 36.37
CA ILE A 178 -7.09 -49.24 37.55
C ILE A 178 -7.89 -49.09 38.87
N GLY A 179 -9.15 -48.66 38.80
CA GLY A 179 -10.06 -48.57 39.95
C GLY A 179 -9.66 -47.45 40.91
N GLU A 180 -9.58 -47.75 42.21
CA GLU A 180 -9.32 -46.76 43.26
C GLU A 180 -7.99 -46.00 43.07
N MET A 181 -6.94 -46.67 42.59
CA MET A 181 -5.64 -46.03 42.34
C MET A 181 -5.66 -45.07 41.14
N GLY A 182 -6.66 -45.16 40.27
CA GLY A 182 -6.81 -44.33 39.07
C GLY A 182 -7.62 -43.04 39.27
N LYS A 183 -8.22 -42.81 40.44
CA LYS A 183 -9.13 -41.68 40.68
C LYS A 183 -8.54 -40.30 40.36
N GLY A 184 -7.28 -40.05 40.72
CA GLY A 184 -6.59 -38.79 40.40
C GLY A 184 -6.38 -38.59 38.89
N PHE A 185 -6.03 -39.67 38.18
CA PHE A 185 -5.89 -39.64 36.71
C PHE A 185 -7.22 -39.43 36.00
N ALA A 186 -8.33 -39.96 36.54
CA ALA A 186 -9.66 -39.76 35.98
C ALA A 186 -10.10 -38.29 36.01
N VAL A 187 -9.77 -37.56 37.09
CA VAL A 187 -10.05 -36.12 37.21
C VAL A 187 -9.26 -35.32 36.16
N ILE A 188 -7.95 -35.57 36.07
CA ILE A 188 -7.08 -34.89 35.09
C ILE A 188 -7.55 -35.16 33.65
N ALA A 189 -7.90 -36.40 33.33
CA ALA A 189 -8.38 -36.78 32.00
C ALA A 189 -9.71 -36.06 31.65
N THR A 190 -10.59 -35.88 32.62
CA THR A 190 -11.85 -35.12 32.44
C THR A 190 -11.55 -33.65 32.15
N GLU A 191 -10.67 -33.03 32.93
CA GLU A 191 -10.29 -31.61 32.75
C GLU A 191 -9.66 -31.37 31.36
N ILE A 192 -8.76 -32.26 30.92
CA ILE A 192 -8.15 -32.18 29.58
C ILE A 192 -9.22 -32.32 28.49
N ARG A 193 -10.22 -33.20 28.68
CA ARG A 193 -11.32 -33.37 27.72
C ARG A 193 -12.19 -32.12 27.62
N GLU A 194 -12.52 -31.50 28.75
CA GLU A 194 -13.29 -30.26 28.78
C GLU A 194 -12.51 -29.10 28.14
N LEU A 195 -11.23 -28.96 28.46
CA LEU A 195 -10.36 -27.93 27.89
C LEU A 195 -10.23 -28.10 26.37
N SER A 196 -10.00 -29.33 25.91
CA SER A 196 -9.97 -29.66 24.47
C SER A 196 -11.29 -29.30 23.77
N GLY A 197 -12.44 -29.56 24.40
CA GLY A 197 -13.74 -29.15 23.89
C GLY A 197 -13.89 -27.63 23.79
N LYS A 198 -13.49 -26.88 24.82
CA LYS A 198 -13.48 -25.41 24.79
C LYS A 198 -12.56 -24.87 23.69
N THR A 199 -11.38 -25.45 23.50
CA THR A 199 -10.47 -25.08 22.40
C THR A 199 -11.09 -25.33 21.03
N GLN A 200 -11.79 -26.44 20.83
CA GLN A 200 -12.48 -26.74 19.56
C GLN A 200 -13.54 -25.67 19.24
N ASN A 201 -14.37 -25.29 20.21
CA ASN A 201 -15.38 -24.26 20.01
C ASN A 201 -14.76 -22.90 19.61
N LEU A 202 -13.65 -22.51 20.25
CA LEU A 202 -12.95 -21.27 19.90
C LEU A 202 -12.38 -21.30 18.47
N LEU A 203 -11.86 -22.45 18.04
CA LEU A 203 -11.37 -22.63 16.68
C LEU A 203 -12.51 -22.56 15.65
N GLU A 204 -13.67 -23.12 15.96
CA GLU A 204 -14.88 -22.99 15.13
C GLU A 204 -15.35 -21.54 15.01
N GLU A 205 -15.35 -20.78 16.11
CA GLU A 205 -15.66 -19.34 16.10
C GLU A 205 -14.67 -18.55 15.23
N MET A 206 -13.36 -18.81 15.37
CA MET A 206 -12.32 -18.19 14.54
C MET A 206 -12.49 -18.52 13.05
N SER A 207 -12.84 -19.77 12.73
CA SER A 207 -13.16 -20.19 11.36
C SER A 207 -14.38 -19.45 10.80
N GLY A 208 -15.36 -19.17 11.67
CA GLY A 208 -16.53 -18.36 11.33
C GLY A 208 -16.19 -16.94 10.89
N TYR A 209 -15.22 -16.29 11.54
CA TYR A 209 -14.79 -14.94 11.16
C TYR A 209 -14.10 -14.86 9.79
N LEU A 210 -13.58 -15.96 9.26
CA LEU A 210 -12.88 -16.01 7.96
C LEU A 210 -13.79 -16.37 6.77
N LYS A 211 -15.10 -16.55 7.01
CA LYS A 211 -16.11 -16.88 5.98
C LYS A 211 -16.88 -15.66 5.46
N HIS A 212 -16.59 -14.49 6.01
CA HIS A 212 -17.19 -13.20 5.65
C HIS A 212 -16.13 -12.26 5.10
#